data_AF-A0A3D2KCX8-F1
#
_entry.id   AF-A0A3D2KCX8-F1
#
_cell.length_a   1.000
_cell.length_b   1.000
_cell.length_c   1.000
_cell.angle_alpha   90.00
_cell.angle_beta   90.00
_cell.angle_gamma   90.00
#
_symmetry.space_group_name_H-M   'P 1'
#
loop_
_entity.id
_entity.type
_entity.pdbx_description
1 polymer ?
#
loop_
_entity_poly.entity_id
_entity_poly.type
_entity_poly.pdbx_seq_one_letter_code
_entity_poly.pdbx_strand_id
1 'polypeptide(L)'
;MFLTAQGGFLGPFAWVFGKIMDLIYNLLAGSDGMANLGLCIILFTVVAKLILFPLNFKQQKSTKINMVIQPEIQKIQKKYKDKKDQESMMKQQQEIQAVYSKYGTSMTGGCLPTLIQLPIIYALYRVIQNIPAYIESIKAMYAPIAQAVLDTQGSKAQQFMIDFVNDNGISGASYAMKTFKNLAEVGVNNIIDMLSNFGVSNLNSLLDTIGKSGDLSSNVSQIDQIHSFILGINISEAPGYHLSWALLIPISSAVFNYMSMKISSKGQSDDVANNSMMKSMQITMPLMSIFICISLPAGIGIYWSASALISLLTQLGVNFYYDHQDMDAILAKQMEKAAKKAAKNGGKKSFMERMMDQSAEAQEELEKQQAMRKNSAASLKNYVPSSDAQKAVDENKHKQYKSGSIGAKANIMMNYNNTTKEEK
;
A
#
# COMPACT_ATOMS: atom_id res chain seq x y z
N MET A 1 -17.71 0.93 20.83
CA MET A 1 -16.64 1.91 20.52
C MET A 1 -16.58 2.11 19.01
N PHE A 2 -17.39 3.01 18.46
CA PHE A 2 -17.10 3.87 17.30
C PHE A 2 -18.30 4.80 17.13
N LEU A 3 -18.27 5.84 17.96
CA LEU A 3 -18.39 7.20 17.46
C LEU A 3 -17.00 7.81 17.63
N THR A 4 -16.67 8.80 16.83
CA THR A 4 -15.42 9.58 16.80
C THR A 4 -14.34 9.03 15.87
N ALA A 5 -13.91 9.89 14.95
CA ALA A 5 -12.56 10.41 14.79
C ALA A 5 -11.36 9.89 15.66
N GLN A 6 -11.52 9.05 16.70
CA GLN A 6 -10.48 8.79 17.70
C GLN A 6 -10.28 7.30 18.04
N GLY A 7 -10.05 6.47 17.02
CA GLY A 7 -9.62 5.08 17.23
C GLY A 7 -8.39 4.74 16.41
N GLY A 8 -7.36 4.19 17.06
CA GLY A 8 -6.10 3.76 16.46
C GLY A 8 -5.09 4.88 16.18
N PHE A 9 -3.91 4.52 15.68
CA PHE A 9 -2.84 5.45 15.30
C PHE A 9 -3.28 6.54 14.30
N LEU A 10 -4.33 6.27 13.51
CA LEU A 10 -4.87 7.21 12.52
C LEU A 10 -5.86 8.23 13.08
N GLY A 11 -6.32 8.08 14.33
CA GLY A 11 -7.33 8.95 14.94
C GLY A 11 -6.97 10.45 14.90
N PRO A 12 -5.79 10.86 15.40
CA PRO A 12 -5.40 12.26 15.37
C PRO A 12 -5.39 12.86 13.95
N PHE A 13 -4.93 12.11 12.96
CA PHE A 13 -4.91 12.55 11.56
C PHE A 13 -6.34 12.70 11.00
N ALA A 14 -7.21 11.72 11.27
CA ALA A 14 -8.61 11.76 10.85
C ALA A 14 -9.37 12.92 11.51
N TRP A 15 -9.06 13.26 12.77
CA TRP A 15 -9.63 14.42 13.45
C TRP A 15 -9.22 15.74 12.78
N VAL A 16 -7.92 15.93 12.51
CA VAL A 16 -7.42 17.14 11.83
C VAL A 16 -8.04 17.26 10.44
N PHE A 17 -8.02 16.17 9.65
CA PHE A 17 -8.60 16.17 8.31
C PHE A 17 -10.11 16.36 8.33
N GLY A 18 -10.81 15.82 9.33
CA GLY A 18 -12.23 16.07 9.55
C GLY A 18 -12.53 17.56 9.78
N LYS A 19 -11.72 18.24 10.59
CA LYS A 19 -11.85 19.70 10.81
C LYS A 19 -11.57 20.53 9.57
N ILE A 20 -10.59 20.12 8.76
CA ILE A 20 -10.34 20.77 7.46
C ILE A 20 -11.52 20.56 6.52
N MET A 21 -12.08 19.34 6.45
CA MET A 21 -13.23 19.04 5.61
C MET A 21 -14.48 19.81 6.03
N ASP A 22 -14.75 19.89 7.34
CA ASP A 22 -15.82 20.70 7.93
C ASP A 22 -15.67 22.20 7.59
N LEU A 23 -14.46 22.75 7.76
CA LEU A 23 -14.17 24.13 7.36
C LEU A 23 -14.45 24.36 5.87
N ILE A 24 -13.97 23.46 5.00
CA ILE A 24 -14.16 23.58 3.55
C ILE A 24 -15.64 23.49 3.19
N TYR A 25 -16.38 22.58 3.81
CA TYR A 25 -17.82 22.44 3.58
C TYR A 25 -18.56 23.71 3.96
N ASN A 26 -18.32 24.24 5.17
CA ASN A 26 -18.99 25.45 5.64
C ASN A 26 -18.63 26.68 4.80
N LEU A 27 -17.40 26.78 4.31
CA LEU A 27 -16.98 27.84 3.39
C LEU A 27 -17.68 27.75 2.03
N LEU A 28 -17.84 26.54 1.48
CA LEU A 28 -18.53 26.33 0.21
C LEU A 28 -20.06 26.41 0.33
N ALA A 29 -20.62 26.08 1.50
CA ALA A 29 -22.05 26.10 1.75
C ALA A 29 -22.60 27.52 1.79
N GLY A 30 -21.78 28.49 2.24
CA GLY A 30 -22.12 29.91 2.22
C GLY A 30 -23.48 30.20 2.88
N SER A 31 -24.26 31.08 2.25
CA SER A 31 -25.63 31.41 2.67
C SER A 31 -26.65 30.30 2.40
N ASP A 32 -26.35 29.41 1.46
CA ASP A 32 -27.29 28.41 0.96
C ASP A 32 -27.37 27.18 1.89
N GLY A 33 -26.45 27.09 2.86
CA GLY A 33 -26.44 26.07 3.91
C GLY A 33 -26.06 24.67 3.43
N MET A 34 -25.79 24.48 2.13
CA MET A 34 -25.43 23.21 1.54
C MET A 34 -24.30 23.37 0.53
N ALA A 35 -23.28 22.52 0.63
CA ALA A 35 -22.18 22.46 -0.32
C ALA A 35 -22.16 21.13 -1.08
N ASN A 36 -21.68 21.20 -2.31
CA ASN A 36 -21.38 20.03 -3.12
C ASN A 36 -20.19 19.26 -2.54
N LEU A 37 -20.40 18.01 -2.14
CA LEU A 37 -19.35 17.20 -1.51
C LEU A 37 -18.21 16.84 -2.47
N GLY A 38 -18.47 16.68 -3.76
CA GLY A 38 -17.42 16.46 -4.76
C GLY A 38 -16.45 17.64 -4.85
N LEU A 39 -16.97 18.87 -4.81
CA LEU A 39 -16.13 20.09 -4.75
C LEU A 39 -15.38 20.19 -3.42
N CYS A 40 -16.03 19.83 -2.31
CA CYS A 40 -15.36 19.78 -1.00
C CYS A 40 -14.17 18.82 -1.03
N ILE A 41 -14.33 17.62 -1.61
CA ILE A 41 -13.24 16.63 -1.75
C ILE A 41 -12.09 17.18 -2.61
N ILE A 42 -12.38 17.87 -3.72
CA ILE A 42 -11.34 18.47 -4.57
C ILE A 42 -10.54 19.52 -3.79
N LEU A 43 -11.22 20.49 -3.15
CA LEU A 43 -10.55 21.53 -2.35
C LEU A 43 -9.77 20.93 -1.19
N PHE A 44 -10.35 19.95 -0.52
CA PHE A 44 -9.69 19.22 0.55
C PHE A 44 -8.37 18.61 0.05
N THR A 45 -8.39 18.00 -1.14
CA THR A 45 -7.20 17.41 -1.76
C THR A 45 -6.12 18.45 -2.03
N VAL A 46 -6.49 19.63 -2.52
CA VAL A 46 -5.57 20.76 -2.72
C VAL A 46 -4.93 21.17 -1.40
N VAL A 47 -5.73 21.39 -0.35
CA VAL A 47 -5.24 21.81 0.97
C VAL A 47 -4.29 20.75 1.55
N ALA A 48 -4.67 19.47 1.51
CA ALA A 48 -3.82 18.38 1.99
C ALA A 48 -2.48 18.32 1.24
N LYS A 49 -2.49 18.48 -0.09
CA LYS A 49 -1.28 18.50 -0.91
C LYS A 49 -0.40 19.71 -0.64
N LEU A 50 -0.98 20.88 -0.35
CA LEU A 50 -0.23 22.09 0.04
C LEU A 50 0.45 21.94 1.40
N ILE A 51 -0.25 21.37 2.39
CA ILE A 51 0.34 21.07 3.71
C ILE A 51 1.53 20.12 3.57
N LEU A 52 1.41 19.12 2.69
CA LEU A 52 2.46 18.12 2.44
C LEU A 52 3.51 18.58 1.41
N PHE A 53 3.31 19.73 0.76
CA PHE A 53 4.18 20.20 -0.31
C PHE A 53 5.65 20.35 0.13
N PRO A 54 6.00 20.92 1.31
CA PRO A 54 7.39 21.05 1.73
C PRO A 54 8.10 19.70 1.90
N LEU A 55 7.35 18.69 2.35
CA LEU A 55 7.85 17.33 2.47
C LEU A 55 8.07 16.70 1.08
N ASN A 56 7.06 16.79 0.21
CA ASN A 56 7.13 16.28 -1.16
C ASN A 56 8.27 16.95 -1.94
N PHE A 57 8.47 18.26 -1.78
CA PHE A 57 9.56 19.00 -2.43
C PHE A 57 10.95 18.48 -2.03
N LYS A 58 11.15 18.16 -0.73
CA LYS A 58 12.40 17.54 -0.24
C LYS A 58 12.58 16.13 -0.79
N GLN A 59 11.51 15.34 -0.88
CA GLN A 59 11.56 13.99 -1.45
C GLN A 59 11.94 14.04 -2.94
N GLN A 60 11.35 14.96 -3.69
CA GLN A 60 11.63 15.16 -5.11
C GLN A 60 13.09 15.55 -5.39
N LYS A 61 13.71 16.32 -4.48
CA LYS A 61 15.15 16.59 -4.53
C LYS A 61 15.97 15.30 -4.51
N SER A 62 15.61 14.36 -3.63
CA SER A 62 16.29 13.06 -3.55
C SER A 62 16.10 12.27 -4.84
N THR A 63 14.91 12.31 -5.44
CA THR A 63 14.62 11.68 -6.74
C THR A 63 15.47 12.29 -7.85
N LYS A 64 15.59 13.63 -7.92
CA LYS A 64 16.43 14.34 -8.89
C LYS A 64 17.91 13.99 -8.75
N ILE A 65 18.45 13.98 -7.53
CA ILE A 65 19.83 13.52 -7.29
C ILE A 65 20.00 12.07 -7.74
N ASN A 66 19.05 11.19 -7.40
CA ASN A 66 19.09 9.79 -7.80
C ASN A 66 19.08 9.61 -9.31
N MET A 67 18.43 10.50 -10.08
CA MET A 67 18.48 10.51 -11.54
C MET A 67 19.87 10.88 -12.07
N VAL A 68 20.51 11.91 -11.50
CA VAL A 68 21.85 12.35 -11.95
C VAL A 68 22.92 11.29 -11.67
N ILE A 69 22.80 10.51 -10.58
CA ILE A 69 23.75 9.43 -10.26
C ILE A 69 23.43 8.10 -10.98
N GLN A 70 22.26 7.96 -11.64
CA GLN A 70 21.91 6.73 -12.35
C GLN A 70 22.97 6.26 -13.35
N PRO A 71 23.65 7.12 -14.14
CA PRO A 71 24.69 6.68 -15.07
C PRO A 71 25.87 5.99 -14.37
N GLU A 72 26.24 6.41 -13.15
CA GLU A 72 27.26 5.71 -12.35
C GLU A 72 26.77 4.34 -11.89
N ILE A 73 25.52 4.26 -11.42
CA ILE A 73 24.88 2.99 -11.04
C ILE A 73 24.79 2.03 -12.24
N GLN A 74 24.44 2.54 -13.42
CA GLN A 74 24.35 1.74 -14.65
C GLN A 74 25.72 1.21 -15.09
N LYS A 75 26.80 1.99 -14.94
CA LYS A 75 28.16 1.50 -15.21
C LYS A 75 28.51 0.31 -14.33
N ILE A 76 28.17 0.38 -13.03
CA ILE A 76 28.34 -0.74 -12.10
C ILE A 76 27.47 -1.93 -12.54
N GLN A 77 26.19 -1.71 -12.84
CA GLN A 77 25.31 -2.79 -13.28
C GLN A 77 25.83 -3.49 -14.55
N LYS A 78 26.33 -2.73 -15.54
CA LYS A 78 26.95 -3.28 -16.76
C LYS A 78 28.23 -4.07 -16.46
N LYS A 79 29.07 -3.61 -15.54
CA LYS A 79 30.29 -4.32 -15.09
C LYS A 79 30.02 -5.73 -14.54
N TYR A 80 28.82 -5.96 -14.00
CA TYR A 80 28.40 -7.23 -13.39
C TYR A 80 27.29 -7.96 -14.16
N LYS A 81 26.84 -7.50 -15.34
CA LYS A 81 25.65 -8.01 -16.05
C LYS A 81 25.70 -9.53 -16.32
N ASP A 82 26.86 -10.05 -16.68
CA ASP A 82 27.05 -11.47 -17.02
C ASP A 82 27.51 -12.32 -15.82
N LYS A 83 27.67 -11.69 -14.64
CA LYS A 83 28.15 -12.35 -13.43
C LYS A 83 26.95 -12.72 -12.55
N LYS A 84 26.65 -14.03 -12.50
CA LYS A 84 25.57 -14.58 -11.67
C LYS A 84 26.08 -15.23 -10.39
N ASP A 85 27.38 -15.21 -10.15
CA ASP A 85 27.97 -15.66 -8.90
C ASP A 85 27.54 -14.76 -7.75
N GLN A 86 27.32 -15.38 -6.60
CA GLN A 86 26.77 -14.72 -5.42
C GLN A 86 27.70 -13.63 -4.89
N GLU A 87 29.02 -13.85 -4.95
CA GLU A 87 30.03 -12.87 -4.59
C GLU A 87 29.96 -11.61 -5.48
N SER A 88 29.82 -11.78 -6.80
CA SER A 88 29.63 -10.67 -7.73
C SER A 88 28.36 -9.88 -7.47
N MET A 89 27.25 -10.54 -7.12
CA MET A 89 26.00 -9.86 -6.76
C MET A 89 26.15 -9.03 -5.47
N MET A 90 26.88 -9.54 -4.47
CA MET A 90 27.18 -8.79 -3.26
C MET A 90 28.09 -7.59 -3.53
N LYS A 91 29.18 -7.80 -4.29
CA LYS A 91 30.08 -6.71 -4.71
C LYS A 91 29.37 -5.64 -5.51
N GLN A 92 28.46 -6.03 -6.41
CA GLN A 92 27.62 -5.10 -7.15
C GLN A 92 26.77 -4.25 -6.20
N GLN A 93 26.12 -4.85 -5.20
CA GLN A 93 25.33 -4.11 -4.23
C GLN A 93 26.18 -3.17 -3.36
N GLN A 94 27.38 -3.60 -2.97
CA GLN A 94 28.34 -2.77 -2.23
C GLN A 94 28.81 -1.55 -3.04
N GLU A 95 29.18 -1.73 -4.32
CA GLU A 95 29.59 -0.63 -5.19
C GLU A 95 28.44 0.36 -5.43
N ILE A 96 27.22 -0.15 -5.64
CA ILE A 96 26.00 0.67 -5.76
C ILE A 96 25.79 1.48 -4.47
N GLN A 97 25.88 0.85 -3.31
CA GLN A 97 25.75 1.52 -2.02
C GLN A 97 26.84 2.57 -1.79
N ALA A 98 28.08 2.31 -2.22
CA ALA A 98 29.18 3.27 -2.12
C ALA A 98 28.89 4.55 -2.93
N VAL A 99 28.28 4.42 -4.11
CA VAL A 99 27.80 5.58 -4.90
C VAL A 99 26.74 6.35 -4.14
N TYR A 100 25.70 5.70 -3.60
CA TYR A 100 24.69 6.38 -2.79
C TYR A 100 25.30 7.10 -1.58
N SER A 101 26.22 6.45 -0.87
CA SER A 101 26.95 7.02 0.28
C SER A 101 27.81 8.22 -0.11
N LYS A 102 28.50 8.17 -1.25
CA LYS A 102 29.31 9.27 -1.80
C LYS A 102 28.46 10.54 -1.97
N TYR A 103 27.24 10.40 -2.50
CA TYR A 103 26.32 11.51 -2.74
C TYR A 103 25.39 11.81 -1.55
N GLY A 104 25.53 11.10 -0.42
CA GLY A 104 24.71 11.29 0.77
C GLY A 104 23.22 10.95 0.59
N THR A 105 22.89 10.11 -0.40
CA THR A 105 21.53 9.63 -0.68
C THR A 105 21.37 8.16 -0.26
N SER A 106 20.15 7.62 -0.35
CA SER A 106 19.87 6.22 -0.06
C SER A 106 19.00 5.59 -1.14
N MET A 107 19.11 4.26 -1.27
CA MET A 107 18.24 3.46 -2.13
C MET A 107 16.77 3.52 -1.69
N THR A 108 16.53 3.67 -0.39
CA THR A 108 15.19 3.74 0.20
C THR A 108 14.53 5.11 0.10
N GLY A 109 15.28 6.15 -0.30
CA GLY A 109 14.74 7.50 -0.46
C GLY A 109 13.61 7.60 -1.49
N GLY A 110 13.54 6.64 -2.43
CA GLY A 110 12.49 6.56 -3.44
C GLY A 110 11.18 5.89 -2.98
N CYS A 111 11.20 5.04 -1.96
CA CYS A 111 10.00 4.34 -1.45
C CYS A 111 9.41 4.98 -0.18
N LEU A 112 10.19 5.82 0.51
CA LEU A 112 9.74 6.61 1.65
C LEU A 112 8.47 7.44 1.39
N PRO A 113 8.28 8.07 0.21
CA PRO A 113 7.05 8.79 -0.11
C PRO A 113 5.80 7.91 0.03
N THR A 114 5.85 6.68 -0.51
CA THR A 114 4.74 5.73 -0.47
C THR A 114 4.38 5.36 0.97
N LEU A 115 5.38 5.13 1.82
CA LEU A 115 5.15 4.79 3.22
C LEU A 115 4.51 5.92 4.01
N ILE A 116 4.95 7.16 3.80
CA ILE A 116 4.35 8.32 4.45
C ILE A 116 2.95 8.59 3.89
N GLN A 117 2.73 8.28 2.62
CA GLN A 117 1.45 8.48 1.96
C GLN A 117 0.37 7.49 2.44
N LEU A 118 0.73 6.27 2.85
CA LEU A 118 -0.25 5.25 3.26
C LEU A 118 -1.13 5.71 4.45
N PRO A 119 -0.59 6.16 5.61
CA PRO A 119 -1.41 6.67 6.71
C PRO A 119 -2.33 7.81 6.29
N ILE A 120 -1.85 8.68 5.38
CA ILE A 120 -2.61 9.81 4.88
C ILE A 120 -3.78 9.32 4.03
N ILE A 121 -3.55 8.43 3.05
CA ILE A 121 -4.63 7.84 2.24
C ILE A 121 -5.67 7.16 3.13
N TYR A 122 -5.25 6.38 4.14
CA TYR A 122 -6.19 5.72 5.04
C TYR A 122 -6.98 6.69 5.93
N ALA A 123 -6.34 7.74 6.45
CA ALA A 123 -7.03 8.77 7.21
C ALA A 123 -8.06 9.53 6.34
N LEU A 124 -7.72 9.78 5.08
CA LEU A 124 -8.61 10.43 4.12
C LEU A 124 -9.78 9.55 3.71
N TYR A 125 -9.51 8.28 3.41
CA TYR A 125 -10.54 7.30 3.15
C TYR A 125 -11.56 7.23 4.30
N ARG A 126 -11.10 7.26 5.55
CA ARG A 126 -11.96 7.28 6.73
C ARG A 126 -12.85 8.52 6.80
N VAL A 127 -12.32 9.69 6.43
CA VAL A 127 -13.09 10.95 6.41
C VAL A 127 -14.12 10.96 5.29
N ILE A 128 -13.73 10.57 4.07
CA ILE A 128 -14.64 10.56 2.90
C ILE A 128 -15.76 9.54 3.05
N GLN A 129 -15.51 8.37 3.65
CA GLN A 129 -16.56 7.37 3.86
C GLN A 129 -17.49 7.66 5.04
N ASN A 130 -17.09 8.54 5.97
CA ASN A 130 -17.89 8.84 7.15
C ASN A 130 -18.02 10.35 7.33
N ILE A 131 -18.29 11.08 6.25
CA ILE A 131 -18.43 12.54 6.26
C ILE A 131 -19.41 13.01 7.36
N PRO A 132 -20.59 12.37 7.57
CA PRO A 132 -21.50 12.74 8.66
C PRO A 132 -20.87 12.66 10.07
N ALA A 133 -19.80 11.89 10.26
CA ALA A 133 -19.11 11.82 11.55
C ALA A 133 -18.22 13.06 11.84
N TYR A 134 -17.92 13.87 10.83
CA TYR A 134 -17.06 15.05 10.94
C TYR A 134 -17.79 16.37 10.68
N ILE A 135 -18.88 16.34 9.91
CA ILE A 135 -19.65 17.52 9.52
C ILE A 135 -21.06 17.44 10.13
N GLU A 136 -21.36 18.34 11.05
CA GLU A 136 -22.60 18.31 11.83
C GLU A 136 -23.84 18.62 11.00
N SER A 137 -23.76 19.55 10.05
CA SER A 137 -24.87 19.87 9.14
C SER A 137 -25.28 18.68 8.27
N ILE A 138 -24.30 17.93 7.77
CA ILE A 138 -24.55 16.68 7.03
C ILE A 138 -25.13 15.62 7.95
N LYS A 139 -24.58 15.46 9.17
CA LYS A 139 -25.14 14.54 10.17
C LYS A 139 -26.62 14.79 10.43
N ALA A 140 -27.02 16.06 10.52
CA ALA A 140 -28.41 16.45 10.73
C ALA A 140 -29.35 15.99 9.60
N MET A 141 -28.84 15.80 8.38
CA MET A 141 -29.61 15.24 7.26
C MET A 141 -29.87 13.73 7.44
N TYR A 142 -28.91 12.98 7.98
CA TYR A 142 -29.02 11.53 8.19
C TYR A 142 -29.68 11.13 9.52
N ALA A 143 -29.55 11.95 10.56
CA ALA A 143 -29.98 11.59 11.90
C ALA A 143 -31.49 11.25 12.00
N PRO A 144 -32.42 11.97 11.36
CA PRO A 144 -33.84 11.62 11.36
C PRO A 144 -34.13 10.25 10.72
N ILE A 145 -33.41 9.91 9.65
CA ILE A 145 -33.54 8.59 8.98
C ILE A 145 -33.02 7.49 9.91
N ALA A 146 -31.85 7.69 10.51
CA ALA A 146 -31.30 6.74 11.47
C ALA A 146 -32.20 6.55 12.70
N GLN A 147 -32.80 7.63 13.21
CA GLN A 147 -33.74 7.57 14.32
C GLN A 147 -35.01 6.81 13.93
N ALA A 148 -35.56 7.06 12.74
CA ALA A 148 -36.73 6.33 12.25
C ALA A 148 -36.48 4.81 12.16
N VAL A 149 -35.27 4.39 11.77
CA VAL A 149 -34.90 2.95 11.78
C VAL A 149 -34.94 2.39 13.21
N LEU A 150 -34.35 3.09 14.18
CA LEU A 150 -34.38 2.66 15.59
C LEU A 150 -35.79 2.61 16.16
N ASP A 151 -36.60 3.63 15.89
CA ASP A 151 -37.97 3.71 16.41
C ASP A 151 -38.84 2.59 15.82
N THR A 152 -38.64 2.26 14.54
CA THR A 152 -39.43 1.23 13.86
C THR A 152 -39.00 -0.19 14.22
N GLN A 153 -37.69 -0.43 14.31
CA GLN A 153 -37.14 -1.79 14.47
C GLN A 153 -36.75 -2.14 15.91
N GLY A 154 -36.57 -1.14 16.78
CA GLY A 154 -36.16 -1.32 18.17
C GLY A 154 -34.90 -2.19 18.30
N SER A 155 -35.00 -3.25 19.10
CA SER A 155 -33.90 -4.21 19.33
C SER A 155 -33.49 -4.98 18.07
N LYS A 156 -34.32 -5.02 17.03
CA LYS A 156 -34.02 -5.69 15.75
C LYS A 156 -33.26 -4.80 14.76
N ALA A 157 -33.06 -3.52 15.07
CA ALA A 157 -32.42 -2.56 14.16
C ALA A 157 -31.04 -3.04 13.65
N GLN A 158 -30.28 -3.72 14.51
CA GLN A 158 -28.97 -4.26 14.12
C GLN A 158 -29.08 -5.30 13.00
N GLN A 159 -29.90 -6.33 13.23
CA GLN A 159 -30.07 -7.43 12.27
C GLN A 159 -30.76 -6.93 11.00
N PHE A 160 -31.79 -6.09 11.14
CA PHE A 160 -32.48 -5.47 10.02
C PHE A 160 -31.54 -4.72 9.08
N MET A 161 -30.65 -3.87 9.61
CA MET A 161 -29.70 -3.13 8.77
C MET A 161 -28.68 -4.03 8.08
N ILE A 162 -28.26 -5.12 8.74
CA ILE A 162 -27.35 -6.11 8.13
C ILE A 162 -28.04 -6.81 6.97
N ASP A 163 -29.28 -7.27 7.17
CA ASP A 163 -30.04 -7.99 6.14
C ASP A 163 -30.36 -7.05 4.97
N PHE A 164 -30.82 -5.83 5.25
CA PHE A 164 -31.09 -4.83 4.23
C PHE A 164 -29.88 -4.55 3.33
N VAL A 165 -28.68 -4.41 3.91
CA VAL A 165 -27.45 -4.19 3.13
C VAL A 165 -27.11 -5.40 2.25
N ASN A 166 -27.25 -6.63 2.77
CA ASN A 166 -26.97 -7.83 2.01
C ASN A 166 -27.98 -8.03 0.87
N ASP A 167 -29.26 -7.86 1.16
CA ASP A 167 -30.36 -8.07 0.21
C ASP A 167 -30.34 -7.06 -0.95
N ASN A 168 -29.89 -5.83 -0.68
CA ASN A 168 -29.75 -4.78 -1.69
C ASN A 168 -28.33 -4.68 -2.29
N GLY A 169 -27.41 -5.57 -1.91
CA GLY A 169 -26.06 -5.61 -2.50
C GLY A 169 -25.24 -4.33 -2.29
N ILE A 170 -25.40 -3.64 -1.16
CA ILE A 170 -24.76 -2.33 -0.90
C ILE A 170 -23.29 -2.52 -0.52
N SER A 171 -22.44 -2.75 -1.52
CA SER A 171 -21.03 -3.09 -1.35
C SER A 171 -20.24 -2.04 -0.55
N GLY A 172 -20.59 -0.74 -0.69
CA GLY A 172 -19.97 0.37 0.05
C GLY A 172 -20.10 0.23 1.57
N ALA A 173 -21.18 -0.39 2.06
CA ALA A 173 -21.41 -0.59 3.48
C ALA A 173 -20.67 -1.81 4.07
N SER A 174 -19.95 -2.61 3.25
CA SER A 174 -19.29 -3.85 3.71
C SER A 174 -18.33 -3.65 4.88
N TYR A 175 -17.60 -2.52 4.89
CA TYR A 175 -16.68 -2.20 5.98
C TYR A 175 -17.45 -1.80 7.25
N ALA A 176 -18.45 -0.93 7.14
CA ALA A 176 -19.31 -0.53 8.24
C ALA A 176 -20.01 -1.74 8.87
N MET A 177 -20.55 -2.65 8.04
CA MET A 177 -21.18 -3.90 8.46
C MET A 177 -20.28 -4.76 9.34
N LYS A 178 -18.99 -4.90 9.00
CA LYS A 178 -18.07 -5.75 9.77
C LYS A 178 -17.94 -5.29 11.22
N THR A 179 -17.89 -3.98 11.43
CA THR A 179 -17.85 -3.40 12.78
C THR A 179 -19.22 -3.45 13.43
N PHE A 180 -20.27 -3.12 12.67
CA PHE A 180 -21.65 -3.07 13.13
C PHE A 180 -22.16 -4.41 13.68
N LYS A 181 -21.74 -5.54 13.09
CA LYS A 181 -22.04 -6.91 13.55
C LYS A 181 -21.58 -7.23 14.97
N ASN A 182 -20.53 -6.56 15.45
CA ASN A 182 -19.89 -6.86 16.73
C ASN A 182 -20.25 -5.84 17.83
N LEU A 183 -21.23 -4.96 17.58
CA LEU A 183 -21.67 -3.99 18.57
C LEU A 183 -22.62 -4.66 19.57
N ALA A 184 -22.39 -4.39 20.86
CA ALA A 184 -23.27 -4.83 21.94
C ALA A 184 -24.62 -4.09 21.90
N GLU A 185 -24.60 -2.81 21.53
CA GLU A 185 -25.78 -1.96 21.36
C GLU A 185 -25.59 -1.06 20.13
N VAL A 186 -26.69 -0.81 19.42
CA VAL A 186 -26.73 0.04 18.23
C VAL A 186 -27.42 1.35 18.57
N GLY A 187 -26.74 2.46 18.32
CA GLY A 187 -27.32 3.80 18.42
C GLY A 187 -27.43 4.51 17.06
N VAL A 188 -28.04 5.71 17.08
CA VAL A 188 -28.30 6.54 15.89
C VAL A 188 -27.06 6.68 15.02
N ASN A 189 -25.92 6.99 15.64
CA ASN A 189 -24.70 7.23 14.89
C ASN A 189 -24.14 5.99 14.21
N ASN A 190 -24.33 4.80 14.80
CA ASN A 190 -23.90 3.56 14.16
C ASN A 190 -24.73 3.27 12.90
N ILE A 191 -26.01 3.65 12.93
CA ILE A 191 -26.87 3.57 11.73
C ILE A 191 -26.46 4.63 10.71
N ILE A 192 -26.18 5.88 11.13
CA ILE A 192 -25.66 6.92 10.24
C ILE A 192 -24.40 6.44 9.49
N ASP A 193 -23.47 5.76 10.17
CA ASP A 193 -22.28 5.22 9.51
C ASP A 193 -22.64 4.25 8.38
N MET A 194 -23.70 3.43 8.53
CA MET A 194 -24.20 2.59 7.45
C MET A 194 -24.89 3.41 6.35
N LEU A 195 -25.82 4.30 6.73
CA LEU A 195 -26.59 5.12 5.79
C LEU A 195 -25.71 6.05 4.94
N SER A 196 -24.56 6.49 5.46
CA SER A 196 -23.61 7.30 4.71
C SER A 196 -23.04 6.60 3.47
N ASN A 197 -23.18 5.27 3.40
CA ASN A 197 -22.78 4.45 2.26
C ASN A 197 -23.97 4.11 1.32
N PHE A 198 -25.16 4.64 1.57
CA PHE A 198 -26.36 4.38 0.78
C PHE A 198 -26.52 5.49 -0.26
N GLY A 199 -26.68 5.10 -1.52
CA GLY A 199 -27.21 5.99 -2.55
C GLY A 199 -28.68 6.31 -2.31
N VAL A 200 -29.20 7.29 -3.04
CA VAL A 200 -30.58 7.80 -2.88
C VAL A 200 -31.62 6.72 -3.14
N SER A 201 -31.38 5.84 -4.11
CA SER A 201 -32.23 4.67 -4.38
C SER A 201 -32.36 3.76 -3.16
N ASN A 202 -31.24 3.42 -2.52
CA ASN A 202 -31.22 2.59 -1.33
C ASN A 202 -31.83 3.28 -0.10
N LEU A 203 -31.66 4.60 0.03
CA LEU A 203 -32.33 5.38 1.08
C LEU A 203 -33.85 5.36 0.89
N ASN A 204 -34.35 5.54 -0.33
CA ASN A 204 -35.78 5.43 -0.62
C ASN A 204 -36.31 4.03 -0.36
N SER A 205 -35.63 2.98 -0.85
CA SER A 205 -36.00 1.58 -0.57
C SER A 205 -36.03 1.27 0.92
N LEU A 206 -35.09 1.82 1.69
CA LEU A 206 -35.07 1.68 3.15
C LEU A 206 -36.30 2.35 3.78
N LEU A 207 -36.58 3.60 3.41
CA LEU A 207 -37.72 4.35 3.92
C LEU A 207 -39.05 3.68 3.57
N ASP A 208 -39.19 3.13 2.36
CA ASP A 208 -40.36 2.34 1.96
C ASP A 208 -40.51 1.09 2.83
N THR A 209 -39.41 0.37 3.07
CA THR A 209 -39.39 -0.85 3.89
C THR A 209 -39.82 -0.59 5.33
N ILE A 210 -39.49 0.58 5.89
CA ILE A 210 -39.90 0.97 7.25
C ILE A 210 -41.18 1.82 7.30
N GLY A 211 -41.84 2.06 6.16
CA GLY A 211 -43.09 2.82 6.07
C GLY A 211 -42.95 4.32 6.34
N LYS A 212 -41.83 4.93 5.94
CA LYS A 212 -41.46 6.35 6.21
C LYS A 212 -41.11 7.19 4.99
N SER A 213 -41.44 6.75 3.77
CA SER A 213 -41.06 7.44 2.53
C SER A 213 -41.64 8.84 2.34
N GLY A 214 -42.79 9.15 2.94
CA GLY A 214 -43.35 10.51 2.93
C GLY A 214 -42.65 11.47 3.91
N ASP A 215 -42.48 11.02 5.16
CA ASP A 215 -42.04 11.84 6.31
C ASP A 215 -40.62 12.41 6.12
N LEU A 216 -39.73 11.67 5.45
CA LEU A 216 -38.30 11.95 5.39
C LEU A 216 -37.78 12.24 3.98
N SER A 217 -38.69 12.48 3.03
CA SER A 217 -38.36 12.80 1.63
C SER A 217 -37.48 14.04 1.48
N SER A 218 -37.67 15.04 2.35
CA SER A 218 -36.83 16.25 2.37
C SER A 218 -35.38 15.96 2.77
N ASN A 219 -35.16 15.11 3.77
CA ASN A 219 -33.83 14.66 4.18
C ASN A 219 -33.12 13.92 3.04
N VAL A 220 -33.82 13.02 2.35
CA VAL A 220 -33.26 12.30 1.20
C VAL A 220 -32.92 13.25 0.05
N SER A 221 -33.77 14.25 -0.21
CA SER A 221 -33.52 15.26 -1.24
C SER A 221 -32.29 16.13 -0.92
N GLN A 222 -32.11 16.52 0.34
CA GLN A 222 -30.91 17.24 0.79
C GLN A 222 -29.66 16.38 0.62
N ILE A 223 -29.74 15.09 0.98
CA ILE A 223 -28.65 14.13 0.78
C ILE A 223 -28.32 14.00 -0.72
N ASP A 224 -29.31 13.89 -1.59
CA ASP A 224 -29.09 13.83 -3.04
C ASP A 224 -28.41 15.10 -3.56
N GLN A 225 -28.86 16.27 -3.11
CA GLN A 225 -28.30 17.55 -3.54
C GLN A 225 -26.82 17.72 -3.19
N ILE A 226 -26.39 17.31 -1.99
CA ILE A 226 -24.98 17.41 -1.59
C ILE A 226 -24.10 16.36 -2.30
N HIS A 227 -24.66 15.22 -2.71
CA HIS A 227 -23.95 14.15 -3.43
C HIS A 227 -23.97 14.33 -4.96
N SER A 228 -24.90 15.12 -5.49
CA SER A 228 -24.99 15.45 -6.91
C SER A 228 -23.77 16.25 -7.33
N PHE A 229 -23.00 15.76 -8.29
CA PHE A 229 -21.80 16.36 -8.84
C PHE A 229 -21.99 16.71 -10.33
N ILE A 230 -20.98 17.37 -10.89
CA ILE A 230 -20.97 17.88 -12.26
C ILE A 230 -21.38 16.77 -13.25
N LEU A 231 -22.16 17.13 -14.28
CA LEU A 231 -22.68 16.21 -15.31
C LEU A 231 -23.62 15.11 -14.79
N GLY A 232 -24.27 15.33 -13.64
CA GLY A 232 -25.24 14.38 -13.06
C GLY A 232 -24.59 13.17 -12.39
N ILE A 233 -23.30 13.25 -12.07
CA ILE A 233 -22.59 12.19 -11.36
C ILE A 233 -23.00 12.23 -9.89
N ASN A 234 -23.53 11.15 -9.33
CA ASN A 234 -23.70 11.06 -7.87
C ASN A 234 -22.42 10.48 -7.23
N ILE A 235 -21.82 11.20 -6.29
CA ILE A 235 -20.53 10.79 -5.71
C ILE A 235 -20.65 9.58 -4.76
N SER A 236 -21.85 9.26 -4.27
CA SER A 236 -22.08 8.10 -3.41
C SER A 236 -22.14 6.79 -4.19
N GLU A 237 -22.37 6.88 -5.51
CA GLU A 237 -22.51 5.73 -6.40
C GLU A 237 -21.18 5.43 -7.11
N ALA A 238 -20.93 4.14 -7.36
CA ALA A 238 -19.76 3.75 -8.13
C ALA A 238 -20.02 3.99 -9.63
N PRO A 239 -19.04 4.49 -10.41
CA PRO A 239 -19.19 4.66 -11.84
C PRO A 239 -19.60 3.38 -12.57
N GLY A 240 -19.14 2.22 -12.08
CA GLY A 240 -19.42 0.93 -12.68
C GLY A 240 -18.86 0.80 -14.10
N TYR A 241 -19.34 -0.20 -14.83
CA TYR A 241 -18.89 -0.50 -16.19
C TYR A 241 -19.84 0.03 -17.29
N HIS A 242 -20.93 0.69 -16.89
CA HIS A 242 -21.89 1.24 -17.84
C HIS A 242 -21.38 2.58 -18.38
N LEU A 243 -21.76 2.92 -19.62
CA LEU A 243 -21.34 4.18 -20.23
C LEU A 243 -22.03 5.35 -19.51
N SER A 244 -21.25 6.15 -18.79
CA SER A 244 -21.71 7.35 -18.11
C SER A 244 -20.60 8.38 -18.01
N TRP A 245 -20.97 9.63 -17.73
CA TRP A 245 -20.00 10.70 -17.46
C TRP A 245 -19.11 10.39 -16.23
N ALA A 246 -19.55 9.51 -15.33
CA ALA A 246 -18.78 9.08 -14.18
C ALA A 246 -17.48 8.35 -14.58
N LEU A 247 -17.41 7.75 -15.78
CA LEU A 247 -16.19 7.14 -16.31
C LEU A 247 -15.05 8.14 -16.59
N LEU A 248 -15.33 9.44 -16.63
CA LEU A 248 -14.27 10.46 -16.70
C LEU A 248 -13.34 10.41 -15.49
N ILE A 249 -13.84 9.98 -14.33
CA ILE A 249 -13.06 9.87 -13.08
C ILE A 249 -11.95 8.80 -13.19
N PRO A 250 -12.23 7.51 -13.48
CA PRO A 250 -11.20 6.50 -13.65
C PRO A 250 -10.24 6.83 -14.82
N ILE A 251 -10.76 7.35 -15.94
CA ILE A 251 -9.95 7.70 -17.11
C ILE A 251 -8.95 8.80 -16.75
N SER A 252 -9.42 9.91 -16.16
CA SER A 252 -8.56 11.02 -15.76
C SER A 252 -7.52 10.61 -14.73
N SER A 253 -7.90 9.83 -13.70
CA SER A 253 -6.96 9.31 -12.71
C SER A 253 -5.87 8.47 -13.35
N ALA A 254 -6.22 7.56 -14.27
CA ALA A 254 -5.26 6.72 -14.97
C ALA A 254 -4.29 7.53 -15.83
N VAL A 255 -4.82 8.49 -16.60
CA VAL A 255 -4.03 9.37 -17.47
C VAL A 255 -3.05 10.21 -16.64
N PHE A 256 -3.51 10.86 -15.57
CA PHE A 256 -2.65 11.70 -14.74
C PHE A 256 -1.56 10.89 -14.02
N ASN A 257 -1.91 9.71 -13.49
CA ASN A 257 -0.91 8.81 -12.87
C ASN A 257 0.12 8.33 -13.89
N TYR A 258 -0.33 7.93 -15.09
CA TYR A 258 0.56 7.50 -16.17
C TYR A 258 1.50 8.63 -16.61
N MET A 259 0.97 9.84 -16.82
CA MET A 259 1.77 11.01 -17.19
C MET A 259 2.79 11.36 -16.11
N SER A 260 2.37 11.42 -14.85
CA SER A 260 3.24 11.73 -13.71
C SER A 260 4.41 10.75 -13.64
N MET A 261 4.13 9.46 -13.81
CA MET A 261 5.14 8.41 -13.77
C MET A 261 6.08 8.44 -14.97
N LYS A 262 5.59 8.74 -16.18
CA LYS A 262 6.41 8.90 -17.38
C LYS A 262 7.37 10.09 -17.26
N ILE A 263 6.96 11.15 -16.56
CA ILE A 263 7.80 12.30 -16.27
C ILE A 263 8.90 11.93 -15.26
N SER A 264 8.55 11.16 -14.23
CA SER A 264 9.51 10.73 -13.20
C SER A 264 10.49 9.66 -13.66
N SER A 265 10.18 8.91 -14.73
CA SER A 265 11.06 7.89 -15.30
C SER A 265 11.99 8.42 -16.41
N LYS A 266 11.87 9.69 -16.84
CA LYS A 266 12.78 10.31 -17.81
C LYS A 266 14.22 10.27 -17.29
N GLY A 267 15.09 9.49 -17.95
CA GLY A 267 16.50 9.33 -17.60
C GLY A 267 16.90 7.91 -17.14
N GLN A 268 15.94 6.99 -16.98
CA GLN A 268 16.24 5.56 -16.78
C GLN A 268 16.41 4.84 -18.13
N SER A 269 17.53 4.13 -18.29
CA SER A 269 17.84 3.33 -19.48
C SER A 269 17.10 1.98 -19.47
N ASP A 270 16.76 1.47 -20.65
CA ASP A 270 15.93 0.26 -20.80
C ASP A 270 16.61 -1.09 -20.44
N ASP A 271 17.91 -1.10 -20.13
CA ASP A 271 18.79 -2.24 -20.47
C ASP A 271 19.27 -3.13 -19.29
N VAL A 272 18.57 -3.15 -18.15
CA VAL A 272 18.95 -4.01 -17.00
C VAL A 272 17.73 -4.56 -16.27
N ALA A 273 17.83 -5.76 -15.69
CA ALA A 273 16.81 -6.54 -14.97
C ALA A 273 16.02 -5.79 -13.87
N ASN A 274 16.43 -4.59 -13.47
CA ASN A 274 15.66 -3.71 -12.59
C ASN A 274 14.53 -2.94 -13.33
N ASN A 275 14.53 -2.96 -14.66
CA ASN A 275 13.56 -2.28 -15.52
C ASN A 275 12.21 -3.02 -15.60
N SER A 276 12.19 -4.34 -15.44
CA SER A 276 10.94 -5.13 -15.48
C SER A 276 10.02 -4.80 -14.29
N MET A 277 10.57 -4.58 -13.10
CA MET A 277 9.82 -4.15 -11.92
C MET A 277 9.24 -2.74 -12.09
N MET A 278 10.02 -1.81 -12.64
CA MET A 278 9.56 -0.44 -12.91
C MET A 278 8.55 -0.36 -14.06
N LYS A 279 8.72 -1.15 -15.13
CA LYS A 279 7.76 -1.28 -16.24
C LYS A 279 6.45 -1.94 -15.78
N SER A 280 6.55 -2.97 -14.95
CA SER A 280 5.37 -3.59 -14.32
C SER A 280 4.63 -2.57 -13.47
N MET A 281 5.32 -1.77 -12.66
CA MET A 281 4.70 -0.67 -11.91
C MET A 281 4.05 0.37 -12.84
N GLN A 282 4.69 0.66 -13.98
CA GLN A 282 4.18 1.62 -14.96
C GLN A 282 2.84 1.24 -15.60
N ILE A 283 2.65 -0.05 -15.86
CA ILE A 283 1.44 -0.58 -16.48
C ILE A 283 0.39 -0.91 -15.42
N THR A 284 0.81 -1.47 -14.28
CA THR A 284 -0.10 -1.98 -13.25
C THR A 284 -0.79 -0.85 -12.48
N MET A 285 -0.09 0.24 -12.15
CA MET A 285 -0.68 1.34 -11.35
C MET A 285 -1.89 2.01 -12.02
N PRO A 286 -1.83 2.41 -13.31
CA PRO A 286 -3.00 2.96 -14.00
C PRO A 286 -4.17 1.98 -14.06
N LEU A 287 -3.91 0.69 -14.32
CA LEU A 287 -4.96 -0.34 -14.34
C LEU A 287 -5.63 -0.52 -12.98
N MET A 288 -4.83 -0.55 -11.90
CA MET A 288 -5.36 -0.58 -10.53
C MET A 288 -6.15 0.67 -10.20
N SER A 289 -5.68 1.84 -10.65
CA SER A 289 -6.43 3.09 -10.46
C SER A 289 -7.77 3.08 -11.19
N ILE A 290 -7.84 2.53 -12.41
CA ILE A 290 -9.10 2.37 -13.15
C ILE A 290 -10.02 1.44 -12.38
N PHE A 291 -9.53 0.26 -12.00
CA PHE A 291 -10.30 -0.73 -11.25
C PHE A 291 -10.90 -0.12 -9.98
N ILE A 292 -10.08 0.55 -9.17
CA ILE A 292 -10.54 1.13 -7.92
C ILE A 292 -11.55 2.27 -8.16
N CYS A 293 -11.30 3.16 -9.12
CA CYS A 293 -12.21 4.26 -9.41
C CYS A 293 -13.52 3.81 -10.09
N ILE A 294 -13.56 2.64 -10.73
CA ILE A 294 -14.78 2.04 -11.28
C ILE A 294 -15.59 1.32 -10.20
N SER A 295 -14.91 0.63 -9.27
CA SER A 295 -15.56 -0.23 -8.28
C SER A 295 -15.98 0.47 -6.99
N LEU A 296 -15.31 1.55 -6.60
CA LEU A 296 -15.63 2.30 -5.39
C LEU A 296 -16.54 3.50 -5.70
N PRO A 297 -17.25 4.05 -4.68
CA PRO A 297 -18.02 5.29 -4.81
C PRO A 297 -17.22 6.41 -5.48
N ALA A 298 -17.86 7.14 -6.39
CA ALA A 298 -17.24 8.16 -7.23
C ALA A 298 -16.54 9.26 -6.42
N GLY A 299 -16.97 9.57 -5.20
CA GLY A 299 -16.29 10.51 -4.29
C GLY A 299 -14.84 10.10 -3.97
N ILE A 300 -14.58 8.80 -3.80
CA ILE A 300 -13.23 8.27 -3.60
C ILE A 300 -12.42 8.38 -4.91
N GLY A 301 -13.06 8.11 -6.05
CA GLY A 301 -12.45 8.27 -7.36
C GLY A 301 -12.08 9.73 -7.67
N ILE A 302 -12.93 10.70 -7.32
CA ILE A 302 -12.69 12.14 -7.46
C ILE A 302 -11.44 12.54 -6.67
N TYR A 303 -11.33 12.07 -5.42
CA TYR A 303 -10.12 12.27 -4.62
C TYR A 303 -8.88 11.71 -5.33
N TRP A 304 -8.96 10.47 -5.85
CA TRP A 304 -7.83 9.84 -6.53
C TRP A 304 -7.39 10.62 -7.77
N SER A 305 -8.35 11.01 -8.62
CA SER A 305 -8.09 11.79 -9.83
C SER A 305 -7.53 13.18 -9.51
N ALA A 306 -8.13 13.92 -8.58
CA ALA A 306 -7.64 15.22 -8.16
C ALA A 306 -6.23 15.12 -7.56
N SER A 307 -5.98 14.11 -6.72
CA SER A 307 -4.66 13.86 -6.12
C SER A 307 -3.62 13.54 -7.18
N ALA A 308 -3.97 12.74 -8.20
CA ALA A 308 -3.10 12.43 -9.33
C ALA A 308 -2.77 13.68 -10.16
N LEU A 309 -3.78 14.51 -10.45
CA LEU A 309 -3.60 15.78 -11.16
C LEU A 309 -2.67 16.73 -10.40
N ILE A 310 -2.93 16.96 -9.11
CA ILE A 310 -2.09 17.86 -8.29
C ILE A 310 -0.67 17.31 -8.19
N SER A 311 -0.51 15.99 -8.10
CA SER A 311 0.82 15.36 -8.06
C SER A 311 1.55 15.54 -9.39
N LEU A 312 0.86 15.40 -10.54
CA LEU A 312 1.40 15.70 -11.86
C LEU A 312 1.83 17.16 -11.97
N LEU A 313 0.97 18.12 -11.58
CA LEU A 313 1.29 19.54 -11.59
C LEU A 313 2.49 19.87 -10.68
N THR A 314 2.53 19.28 -9.49
CA THR A 314 3.66 19.40 -8.56
C THR A 314 4.93 18.82 -9.17
N GLN A 315 4.87 17.66 -9.81
CA GLN A 315 6.01 17.05 -10.49
C GLN A 315 6.53 17.95 -11.61
N LEU A 316 5.64 18.51 -12.43
CA LEU A 316 5.99 19.44 -13.50
C LEU A 316 6.66 20.70 -12.94
N GLY A 317 6.08 21.33 -11.91
CA GLY A 317 6.64 22.52 -11.28
C GLY A 317 7.98 22.29 -10.60
N VAL A 318 8.15 21.15 -9.91
CA VAL A 318 9.42 20.79 -9.26
C VAL A 318 10.49 20.44 -10.29
N ASN A 319 10.13 19.74 -11.37
CA ASN A 319 11.06 19.48 -12.46
C ASN A 319 11.50 20.79 -13.10
N PHE A 320 10.57 21.67 -13.43
CA PHE A 320 10.86 22.99 -13.95
C PHE A 320 11.82 23.75 -13.01
N TYR A 321 11.59 23.73 -11.69
CA TYR A 321 12.50 24.35 -10.73
C TYR A 321 13.92 23.76 -10.78
N TYR A 322 14.08 22.44 -10.71
CA TYR A 322 15.41 21.81 -10.66
C TYR A 322 16.14 21.79 -12.00
N ASP A 323 15.42 21.84 -13.12
CA ASP A 323 16.02 21.90 -14.46
C ASP A 323 16.71 23.27 -14.69
N HIS A 324 16.38 24.30 -13.91
CA HIS A 324 17.04 25.62 -13.91
C HIS A 324 18.06 25.80 -12.77
N GLN A 325 18.29 24.78 -11.94
CA GLN A 325 19.23 24.84 -10.83
C GLN A 325 20.57 24.22 -11.22
N ASP A 326 21.65 24.72 -10.62
CA ASP A 326 22.97 24.10 -10.74
C ASP A 326 22.99 22.79 -9.92
N MET A 327 22.72 21.69 -10.62
CA MET A 327 22.71 20.36 -10.02
C MET A 327 24.10 19.93 -9.56
N ASP A 328 25.18 20.39 -10.19
CA ASP A 328 26.55 20.06 -9.79
C ASP A 328 26.89 20.73 -8.46
N ALA A 329 26.51 22.00 -8.28
CA ALA A 329 26.64 22.68 -7.00
C ALA A 329 25.80 22.00 -5.89
N ILE A 330 24.58 21.54 -6.23
CA ILE A 330 23.74 20.77 -5.29
C ILE A 330 24.42 19.46 -4.90
N LEU A 331 24.99 18.71 -5.85
CA LEU A 331 25.69 17.47 -5.60
C LEU A 331 26.95 17.69 -4.76
N ALA A 332 27.76 18.68 -5.08
CA ALA A 332 28.96 19.03 -4.32
C ALA A 332 28.61 19.32 -2.85
N LYS A 333 27.56 20.10 -2.60
CA LYS A 333 27.07 20.39 -1.24
C LYS A 333 26.56 19.14 -0.52
N GLN A 334 25.99 18.17 -1.23
CA GLN A 334 25.54 16.90 -0.63
C GLN A 334 26.74 15.99 -0.31
N MET A 335 27.72 15.90 -1.20
CA MET A 335 28.96 15.16 -0.98
C MET A 335 29.73 15.72 0.22
N GLU A 336 29.83 17.05 0.35
CA GLU A 336 30.46 17.70 1.50
C GLU A 336 29.74 17.36 2.80
N LYS A 337 28.40 17.42 2.81
CA LYS A 337 27.59 17.03 3.97
C LYS A 337 27.72 15.55 4.31
N ALA A 338 27.77 14.68 3.30
CA ALA A 338 27.96 13.25 3.46
C ALA A 338 29.32 12.96 4.10
N ALA A 339 30.39 13.60 3.60
CA ALA A 339 31.74 13.49 4.14
C ALA A 339 31.81 13.99 5.59
N LYS A 340 31.23 15.16 5.90
CA LYS A 340 31.15 15.68 7.28
C LYS A 340 30.39 14.73 8.21
N LYS A 341 29.29 14.14 7.74
CA LYS A 341 28.49 13.16 8.52
C LYS A 341 29.27 11.86 8.74
N ALA A 342 29.99 11.37 7.73
CA ALA A 342 30.84 10.20 7.84
C ALA A 342 31.99 10.42 8.86
N ALA A 343 32.64 11.59 8.80
CA ALA A 343 33.67 11.99 9.76
C ALA A 343 33.11 12.08 11.19
N LYS A 344 31.94 12.69 11.38
CA LYS A 344 31.29 12.81 12.70
C LYS A 344 30.82 11.47 13.27
N ASN A 345 30.41 10.54 12.40
CA ASN A 345 29.97 9.21 12.82
C ASN A 345 31.13 8.26 13.14
N GLY A 346 32.39 8.67 12.99
CA GLY A 346 33.57 7.90 13.40
C GLY A 346 33.64 6.50 12.77
N GLY A 347 33.16 6.35 11.53
CA GLY A 347 33.15 5.06 10.84
C GLY A 347 32.06 4.07 11.30
N LYS A 348 31.08 4.49 12.12
CA LYS A 348 29.93 3.64 12.46
C LYS A 348 29.11 3.35 11.22
N LYS A 349 29.16 2.10 10.76
CA LYS A 349 28.37 1.57 9.64
C LYS A 349 26.88 1.86 9.80
N SER A 350 26.25 2.27 8.70
CA SER A 350 24.80 2.47 8.62
C SER A 350 24.04 1.19 8.97
N PHE A 351 22.78 1.28 9.44
CA PHE A 351 21.93 0.10 9.63
C PHE A 351 21.87 -0.78 8.37
N MET A 352 21.71 -0.16 7.21
CA MET A 352 21.69 -0.88 5.92
C MET A 352 23.02 -1.59 5.64
N GLU A 353 24.14 -0.93 5.96
CA GLU A 353 25.49 -1.47 5.75
C GLU A 353 25.76 -2.65 6.68
N ARG A 354 25.34 -2.56 7.95
CA ARG A 354 25.39 -3.68 8.89
C ARG A 354 24.52 -4.85 8.45
N MET A 355 23.32 -4.56 7.93
CA MET A 355 22.41 -5.60 7.44
C MET A 355 23.00 -6.30 6.20
N MET A 356 23.65 -5.56 5.31
CA MET A 356 24.36 -6.11 4.16
C MET A 356 25.55 -6.98 4.59
N ASP A 357 26.37 -6.51 5.54
CA ASP A 357 27.47 -7.32 6.11
C ASP A 357 26.94 -8.60 6.74
N GLN A 358 25.90 -8.52 7.57
CA GLN A 358 25.27 -9.70 8.19
C GLN A 358 24.72 -10.66 7.13
N SER A 359 24.11 -10.14 6.08
CA SER A 359 23.63 -10.97 4.97
C SER A 359 24.76 -11.64 4.22
N ALA A 360 25.90 -10.97 4.07
CA ALA A 360 27.10 -11.51 3.43
C ALA A 360 27.77 -12.58 4.29
N GLU A 361 27.92 -12.32 5.59
CA GLU A 361 28.47 -13.27 6.56
C GLU A 361 27.62 -14.54 6.67
N ALA A 362 26.29 -14.40 6.79
CA ALA A 362 25.36 -15.52 6.83
C ALA A 362 25.40 -16.36 5.54
N GLN A 363 25.66 -15.71 4.40
CA GLN A 363 25.81 -16.37 3.12
C GLN A 363 27.16 -17.09 2.96
N GLU A 364 28.26 -16.48 3.40
CA GLU A 364 29.58 -17.11 3.42
C GLU A 364 29.58 -18.35 4.33
N GLU A 365 28.89 -18.29 5.46
CA GLU A 365 28.72 -19.42 6.37
C GLU A 365 27.93 -20.56 5.71
N LEU A 366 26.86 -20.22 4.96
CA LEU A 366 26.10 -21.20 4.18
C LEU A 366 26.95 -21.86 3.09
N GLU A 367 27.76 -21.10 2.35
CA GLU A 367 28.68 -21.65 1.34
C GLU A 367 29.73 -22.57 1.97
N LYS A 368 30.31 -22.19 3.12
CA LYS A 368 31.23 -23.06 3.88
C LYS A 368 30.56 -24.35 4.31
N GLN A 369 29.31 -24.29 4.81
CA GLN A 369 28.55 -25.49 5.16
C GLN A 369 28.27 -26.37 3.93
N GLN A 370 27.92 -25.78 2.79
CA GLN A 370 27.72 -26.52 1.54
C GLN A 370 29.02 -27.17 1.02
N ALA A 371 30.14 -26.45 1.09
CA ALA A 371 31.45 -26.96 0.70
C ALA A 371 31.90 -28.12 1.61
N MET A 372 31.72 -27.99 2.93
CA MET A 372 31.96 -29.08 3.88
C MET A 372 31.08 -30.29 3.56
N ARG A 373 29.78 -30.09 3.31
CA ARG A 373 28.87 -31.16 2.91
C ARG A 373 29.31 -31.87 1.63
N LYS A 374 29.78 -31.14 0.61
CA LYS A 374 30.30 -31.73 -0.64
C LYS A 374 31.58 -32.54 -0.38
N ASN A 375 32.51 -32.03 0.42
CA ASN A 375 33.75 -32.72 0.77
C ASN A 375 33.49 -34.00 1.59
N SER A 376 32.57 -33.93 2.57
CA SER A 376 32.14 -35.11 3.34
C SER A 376 31.41 -36.15 2.47
N ALA A 377 30.60 -35.70 1.50
CA ALA A 377 29.95 -36.63 0.56
C ALA A 377 30.97 -37.29 -0.40
N ALA A 378 32.00 -36.55 -0.84
CA ALA A 378 33.05 -37.08 -1.70
C ALA A 378 33.94 -38.09 -0.95
N SER A 379 34.28 -37.84 0.32
CA SER A 379 35.03 -38.79 1.14
C SER A 379 34.24 -40.06 1.43
N LEU A 380 32.92 -39.96 1.63
CA LEU A 380 32.02 -41.12 1.75
C LEU A 380 31.92 -41.93 0.44
N LYS A 381 31.97 -41.28 -0.72
CA LYS A 381 31.87 -41.96 -2.03
C LYS A 381 33.11 -42.80 -2.36
N ASN A 382 34.29 -42.35 -1.93
CA ASN A 382 35.57 -43.04 -2.15
C ASN A 382 35.97 -43.96 -0.99
N TYR A 383 35.12 -44.08 0.04
CA TYR A 383 35.36 -45.00 1.15
C TYR A 383 35.16 -46.44 0.67
N VAL A 384 36.27 -47.17 0.55
CA VAL A 384 36.26 -48.63 0.41
C VAL A 384 36.37 -49.22 1.82
N PRO A 385 35.35 -49.93 2.32
CA PRO A 385 35.44 -50.58 3.63
C PRO A 385 36.57 -51.60 3.63
N SER A 386 37.30 -51.74 4.75
CA SER A 386 38.32 -52.79 4.88
C SER A 386 37.69 -54.20 4.79
N SER A 387 38.48 -55.22 4.48
CA SER A 387 38.02 -56.61 4.45
C SER A 387 37.38 -57.05 5.77
N ASP A 388 37.91 -56.57 6.89
CA ASP A 388 37.39 -56.87 8.23
C ASP A 388 36.07 -56.14 8.49
N ALA A 389 35.93 -54.91 7.98
CA ALA A 389 34.68 -54.16 8.03
C ALA A 389 33.60 -54.81 7.15
N GLN A 390 33.95 -55.33 5.97
CA GLN A 390 33.06 -56.10 5.11
C GLN A 390 32.61 -57.41 5.78
N LYS A 391 33.55 -58.17 6.35
CA LYS A 391 33.23 -59.39 7.11
C LYS A 391 32.31 -59.10 8.29
N ALA A 392 32.58 -58.05 9.06
CA ALA A 392 31.74 -57.65 10.18
C ALA A 392 30.33 -57.21 9.74
N VAL A 393 30.20 -56.58 8.57
CA VAL A 393 28.89 -56.23 7.99
C VAL A 393 28.14 -57.48 7.54
N ASP A 394 28.80 -58.40 6.84
CA ASP A 394 28.16 -59.63 6.35
C ASP A 394 27.79 -60.60 7.49
N GLU A 395 28.60 -60.68 8.55
CA GLU A 395 28.29 -61.43 9.78
C GLU A 395 27.07 -60.87 10.52
N ASN A 396 26.83 -59.56 10.43
CA ASN A 396 25.75 -58.88 11.14
C ASN A 396 24.49 -58.65 10.27
N LYS A 397 24.54 -58.95 8.97
CA LYS A 397 23.46 -58.75 7.99
C LYS A 397 22.15 -59.47 8.35
N HIS A 398 22.27 -60.58 9.09
CA HIS A 398 21.14 -61.41 9.52
C HIS A 398 20.89 -61.36 11.04
N LYS A 399 21.55 -60.47 11.79
CA LYS A 399 21.26 -60.33 13.23
C LYS A 399 19.95 -59.59 13.44
N GLN A 400 19.03 -60.23 14.16
CA GLN A 400 17.83 -59.57 14.65
C GLN A 400 18.16 -58.75 15.90
N TYR A 401 17.99 -57.44 15.79
CA TYR A 401 18.17 -56.51 16.89
C TYR A 401 16.85 -56.27 17.62
N LYS A 402 16.90 -56.14 18.94
CA LYS A 402 15.72 -55.81 19.76
C LYS A 402 15.09 -54.51 19.26
N SER A 403 13.77 -54.50 19.06
CA SER A 403 13.02 -53.33 18.60
C SER A 403 13.31 -52.11 19.49
N GLY A 404 13.59 -50.96 18.87
CA GLY A 404 13.94 -49.71 19.55
C GLY A 404 15.42 -49.54 19.93
N SER A 405 16.25 -50.58 19.83
CA SER A 405 17.69 -50.49 20.09
C SER A 405 18.43 -49.67 19.01
N ILE A 406 19.61 -49.15 19.36
CA ILE A 406 20.49 -48.45 18.42
C ILE A 406 20.84 -49.34 17.23
N GLY A 407 21.07 -50.65 17.47
CA GLY A 407 21.32 -51.63 16.41
C GLY A 407 20.14 -51.81 15.45
N ALA A 408 18.90 -51.79 15.95
CA ALA A 408 17.71 -51.86 15.11
C ALA A 408 17.54 -50.62 14.22
N LYS A 409 17.81 -49.42 14.75
CA LYS A 409 17.74 -48.15 13.98
C LYS A 409 18.84 -48.05 12.92
N ALA A 410 20.06 -48.49 13.24
CA ALA A 410 21.18 -48.51 12.29
C ALA A 410 20.94 -49.50 11.14
N ASN A 411 20.38 -50.68 11.42
CA ASN A 411 20.06 -51.70 10.42
C ASN A 411 18.98 -51.22 9.42
N ILE A 412 17.96 -50.48 9.91
CA ILE A 412 16.92 -49.87 9.05
C ILE A 412 17.53 -48.87 8.06
N MET A 413 18.44 -48.00 8.54
CA MET A 413 19.10 -46.99 7.68
C MET A 413 20.01 -47.64 6.63
N MET A 414 20.65 -48.77 6.98
CA MET A 414 21.50 -49.54 6.07
C MET A 414 20.71 -50.15 4.90
N ASN A 415 19.51 -50.68 5.18
CA ASN A 415 18.63 -51.25 4.14
C ASN A 415 17.98 -50.17 3.26
N TYR A 416 17.76 -48.96 3.79
CA TYR A 416 17.20 -47.83 3.03
C TYR A 416 18.18 -47.28 1.96
N ASN A 417 19.48 -47.28 2.25
CA ASN A 417 20.52 -46.85 1.29
C ASN A 417 20.80 -47.88 0.19
N ASN A 418 20.51 -49.16 0.43
CA ASN A 418 20.73 -50.22 -0.57
C ASN A 418 19.58 -50.29 -1.58
N THR A 419 18.33 -50.12 -1.14
CA THR A 419 17.14 -50.08 -2.02
C THR A 419 17.16 -48.90 -3.00
N THR A 420 17.71 -47.75 -2.60
CA THR A 420 17.85 -46.58 -3.49
C THR A 420 18.96 -46.71 -4.54
N LYS A 421 19.84 -47.71 -4.44
CA LYS A 421 20.87 -48.01 -5.46
C LYS A 421 20.41 -48.99 -6.54
N GLU A 422 19.34 -49.75 -6.30
CA GLU A 422 18.80 -50.72 -7.26
C GLU A 422 17.72 -50.11 -8.19
N GLU A 423 17.21 -48.91 -7.87
CA GLU A 423 16.23 -48.17 -8.69
C GLU A 423 16.83 -47.05 -9.57
N LYS A 424 18.15 -47.05 -9.78
CA LYS A 424 18.85 -46.20 -10.78
C LYS A 424 19.80 -47.05 -11.59
#